data_AF-A0A9D8J1I6-F1
#
_entry.id   AF-A0A9D8J1I6-F1
#
_cell.length_a   1.000
_cell.length_b   1.000
_cell.length_c   1.000
_cell.angle_alpha   90.00
_cell.angle_beta   90.00
_cell.angle_gamma   90.00
#
_symmetry.space_group_name_H-M   'P 1'
#
loop_
_entity.id
_entity.type
_entity.pdbx_description
1 polymer ?
#
loop_
_entity_poly.entity_id
_entity_poly.type
_entity_poly.pdbx_seq_one_letter_code
_entity_poly.pdbx_strand_id
1 'polypeptide(L)'
;MTARWPPPTRCCQSAVWRRCQKAAGRRQDSCVSRPCCTDGQPCESGLFRRASRLLSGHLSSRRCTRDDMVNRPFFTVIAAAIVGAVVLSTLLAETDLETQFVQPPASTRPMTYWFWVNGNVTKEGIRADLEDMHRTGLAGGIIFDGSLYLPPGPLRYGTDEWHEHVQYAISTAAELGLRVGVMICPGWATAGGPWNSLDQSMKLLVWSEQEVGEGEWSGVLPTPPHREGYYRDVAALAVPADQQIAAETTIDRSAVTLHVTDAVEVRSVILPPRPGATYEGTVEFSADGEAFGDARSFRESTRDWLMAVPVAVPAREVRAVRVSFKSNPGREVLENVRISSSPRLSFPVAQAGLVPLPEAETVDGPEDERGIAVMDVTDRLQPDGSLQWKAPPGRWTVLRFGFTTSAATNHPAAEDATGWEIDKFDAAAVEHHLERSVGPIITRAGGHAGKALAYLWADTWEAGPQNWTAKMPKLFRERRGYDIREFLPCLAG
;
A
#
# COMPACT_ATOMS: atom_id res chain seq x y z
N MET A 1 -42.71 14.97 -21.01
CA MET A 1 -42.12 15.18 -19.67
C MET A 1 -40.61 15.06 -19.80
N THR A 2 -39.91 16.19 -19.87
CA THR A 2 -38.46 16.29 -20.04
C THR A 2 -37.79 16.28 -18.68
N ALA A 3 -37.04 15.22 -18.36
CA ALA A 3 -36.16 15.19 -17.20
C ALA A 3 -34.78 15.74 -17.58
N ARG A 4 -34.42 16.89 -17.02
CA ARG A 4 -33.07 17.49 -17.11
C ARG A 4 -32.13 16.76 -16.17
N TRP A 5 -30.98 16.34 -16.67
CA TRP A 5 -29.86 15.89 -15.85
C TRP A 5 -29.11 17.11 -15.26
N PRO A 6 -28.67 17.06 -13.99
CA PRO A 6 -27.85 18.11 -13.39
C PRO A 6 -26.41 18.08 -13.96
N PRO A 7 -25.69 19.22 -13.97
CA PRO A 7 -24.33 19.27 -14.50
C PRO A 7 -23.34 18.54 -13.57
N PRO A 8 -22.25 17.97 -14.12
CA PRO A 8 -21.26 17.26 -13.33
C PRO A 8 -20.50 18.21 -12.39
N THR A 9 -20.45 17.84 -11.12
CA THR A 9 -19.59 18.46 -10.10
C THR A 9 -18.13 18.27 -10.48
N ARG A 10 -17.36 19.37 -10.41
CA ARG A 10 -15.93 19.39 -10.71
C ARG A 10 -15.17 18.52 -9.71
N CYS A 11 -14.53 17.46 -10.20
CA CYS A 11 -13.48 16.75 -9.48
C CYS A 11 -12.31 17.70 -9.13
N CYS A 12 -11.85 17.58 -7.89
CA CYS A 12 -10.65 18.20 -7.36
C CYS A 12 -9.40 17.82 -8.16
N GLN A 13 -8.98 18.70 -9.07
CA GLN A 13 -7.60 18.82 -9.50
C GLN A 13 -7.18 20.28 -9.33
N SER A 14 -6.38 20.60 -8.31
CA SER A 14 -5.38 21.70 -8.31
C SER A 14 -4.95 22.13 -6.90
N ALA A 15 -4.10 21.34 -6.24
CA ALA A 15 -3.31 21.81 -5.10
C ALA A 15 -1.81 21.96 -5.41
N VAL A 16 -1.33 21.52 -6.59
CA VAL A 16 0.11 21.55 -6.94
C VAL A 16 0.49 22.73 -7.85
N TRP A 17 -0.49 23.49 -8.38
CA TRP A 17 -0.26 24.58 -9.33
C TRP A 17 -0.44 26.01 -8.74
N ARG A 18 -0.24 26.19 -7.42
CA ARG A 18 -0.26 27.53 -6.77
C ARG A 18 1.00 27.89 -5.98
N ARG A 19 2.10 27.12 -6.10
CA ARG A 19 3.39 27.48 -5.48
C ARG A 19 4.47 28.03 -6.43
N CYS A 20 4.26 28.01 -7.75
CA CYS A 20 5.27 28.51 -8.71
C CYS A 20 5.00 29.91 -9.30
N GLN A 21 4.03 30.68 -8.80
CA GLN A 21 3.78 32.07 -9.27
C GLN A 21 3.97 33.15 -8.19
N LYS A 22 4.55 32.83 -7.03
CA LYS A 22 4.87 33.82 -5.97
C LYS A 22 6.37 34.11 -5.77
N ALA A 23 7.23 33.69 -6.70
CA ALA A 23 8.67 33.91 -6.63
C ALA A 23 9.25 34.69 -7.84
N ALA A 24 8.43 35.46 -8.55
CA ALA A 24 8.87 36.37 -9.62
C ALA A 24 8.47 37.80 -9.24
N GLY A 25 9.22 38.41 -8.34
CA GLY A 25 8.96 39.78 -7.91
C GLY A 25 9.61 40.14 -6.59
N ARG A 26 10.94 40.20 -6.54
CA ARG A 26 11.70 41.01 -5.58
C ARG A 26 13.10 41.25 -6.12
N ARG A 27 13.52 42.51 -6.04
CA ARG A 27 14.73 43.10 -6.60
C ARG A 27 16.00 42.56 -5.94
N GLN A 28 17.08 42.65 -6.71
CA GLN A 28 18.48 42.66 -6.29
C GLN A 28 18.67 43.46 -5.00
N ASP A 29 19.41 42.89 -4.03
CA ASP A 29 20.62 43.51 -3.51
C ASP A 29 21.40 42.53 -2.62
N SER A 30 22.73 42.56 -2.81
CA SER A 30 23.80 42.12 -1.92
C SER A 30 23.71 40.76 -1.23
N CYS A 31 24.59 39.83 -1.63
CA CYS A 31 25.36 39.11 -0.62
C CYS A 31 26.73 38.67 -1.14
N VAL A 32 27.70 38.92 -0.28
CA VAL A 32 29.15 38.91 -0.44
C VAL A 32 29.69 37.48 -0.58
N SER A 33 30.73 37.36 -1.39
CA SER A 33 31.62 36.21 -1.59
C SER A 33 32.25 35.64 -0.30
N ARG A 34 32.40 34.31 -0.20
CA ARG A 34 33.70 33.57 -0.25
C ARG A 34 33.57 32.06 0.11
N PRO A 35 34.57 31.22 -0.25
CA PRO A 35 34.41 29.82 -0.68
C PRO A 35 35.03 28.80 0.30
N CYS A 36 34.84 27.50 0.03
CA CYS A 36 35.87 26.46 0.15
C CYS A 36 35.37 25.14 -0.46
N CYS A 37 35.91 24.78 -1.63
CA CYS A 37 35.98 23.40 -2.10
C CYS A 37 37.43 22.94 -1.95
N THR A 38 37.63 21.74 -1.39
CA THR A 38 38.91 21.03 -1.39
C THR A 38 38.92 19.95 -2.48
N ASP A 39 40.08 19.84 -3.12
CA ASP A 39 40.47 19.02 -4.26
C ASP A 39 40.46 17.50 -4.05
N GLY A 40 40.39 16.74 -5.16
CA GLY A 40 40.88 15.34 -5.24
C GLY A 40 40.20 14.46 -6.30
N GLN A 41 40.84 14.30 -7.47
CA GLN A 41 40.49 13.54 -8.70
C GLN A 41 40.16 12.01 -8.55
N PRO A 42 39.87 11.24 -9.64
CA PRO A 42 38.99 11.47 -10.81
C PRO A 42 38.00 10.29 -11.07
N CYS A 43 36.86 10.54 -11.72
CA CYS A 43 36.05 9.48 -12.33
C CYS A 43 36.28 9.42 -13.84
N GLU A 44 36.63 8.22 -14.32
CA GLU A 44 36.82 7.87 -15.72
C GLU A 44 35.53 8.01 -16.55
N SER A 45 35.77 8.43 -17.78
CA SER A 45 34.84 8.64 -18.88
C SER A 45 34.45 7.35 -19.60
N GLY A 46 33.21 7.27 -20.10
CA GLY A 46 32.86 6.31 -21.14
C GLY A 46 31.47 6.53 -21.75
N LEU A 47 31.45 6.99 -23.00
CA LEU A 47 30.33 6.89 -23.95
C LEU A 47 29.12 7.81 -23.76
N PHE A 48 29.25 9.09 -24.14
CA PHE A 48 28.26 9.83 -24.93
C PHE A 48 28.86 11.19 -25.35
N ARG A 49 29.53 11.24 -26.50
CA ARG A 49 29.80 12.48 -27.29
C ARG A 49 30.57 12.13 -28.57
N ARG A 50 29.84 11.70 -29.61
CA ARG A 50 30.27 11.76 -31.01
C ARG A 50 29.11 12.29 -31.84
N ALA A 51 29.01 13.61 -31.95
CA ALA A 51 28.36 14.35 -33.05
C ALA A 51 28.42 15.85 -32.77
N SER A 52 29.61 16.46 -32.84
CA SER A 52 29.78 17.92 -32.89
C SER A 52 31.24 18.32 -33.06
N ARG A 53 31.92 17.79 -34.08
CA ARG A 53 33.21 18.31 -34.56
C ARG A 53 33.38 18.08 -36.06
N LEU A 54 32.58 18.79 -36.83
CA LEU A 54 32.89 19.18 -38.20
C LEU A 54 32.25 20.56 -38.34
N LEU A 55 33.07 21.61 -38.23
CA LEU A 55 32.83 23.03 -38.57
C LEU A 55 33.58 23.93 -37.58
N SER A 56 34.91 23.88 -37.62
CA SER A 56 35.77 24.95 -37.11
C SER A 56 36.96 25.13 -38.05
N GLY A 57 36.69 25.79 -39.18
CA GLY A 57 37.70 26.21 -40.16
C GLY A 57 37.65 27.73 -40.33
N HIS A 58 38.78 28.37 -40.04
CA HIS A 58 39.20 29.76 -40.25
C HIS A 58 38.26 30.72 -41.00
N LEU A 59 37.93 31.84 -40.34
CA LEU A 59 37.56 33.10 -40.99
C LEU A 59 38.66 34.13 -40.74
N SER A 60 39.51 34.35 -41.74
CA SER A 60 40.35 35.54 -41.83
C SER A 60 39.48 36.72 -42.24
N SER A 61 39.67 37.87 -41.58
CA SER A 61 39.03 39.13 -41.90
C SER A 61 39.33 39.57 -43.34
N ARG A 62 38.35 39.47 -44.24
CA ARG A 62 38.29 40.30 -45.44
C ARG A 62 37.21 41.36 -45.24
N ARG A 63 37.61 42.62 -45.42
CA ARG A 63 36.69 43.77 -45.47
C ARG A 63 35.74 43.55 -46.65
N CYS A 64 34.45 43.40 -46.38
CA CYS A 64 33.43 43.59 -47.40
C CYS A 64 33.18 45.09 -47.56
N THR A 65 33.50 45.60 -48.75
CA THR A 65 33.03 46.87 -49.25
C THR A 65 31.52 46.83 -49.46
N ARG A 66 30.92 48.01 -49.39
CA ARG A 66 29.50 48.30 -49.47
C ARG A 66 29.02 48.20 -50.92
N ASP A 67 29.02 46.99 -51.49
CA ASP A 67 28.35 46.65 -52.74
C ASP A 67 28.14 45.14 -52.77
N ASP A 68 26.99 44.70 -52.25
CA ASP A 68 26.28 43.49 -52.70
C ASP A 68 24.93 43.44 -51.97
N MET A 69 24.09 44.38 -52.36
CA MET A 69 22.70 44.46 -51.92
C MET A 69 21.80 43.71 -52.90
N VAL A 70 22.10 42.46 -53.28
CA VAL A 70 21.16 41.66 -54.09
C VAL A 70 21.23 40.17 -53.73
N ASN A 71 20.61 39.79 -52.62
CA ASN A 71 19.94 38.48 -52.57
C ASN A 71 18.69 38.48 -51.67
N ARG A 72 17.97 39.61 -51.69
CA ARG A 72 16.61 39.72 -51.14
C ARG A 72 15.64 38.64 -51.67
N PRO A 73 15.67 38.17 -52.93
CA PRO A 73 14.78 37.08 -53.33
C PRO A 73 15.14 35.75 -52.64
N PHE A 74 16.41 35.49 -52.35
CA PHE A 74 16.86 34.19 -51.83
C PHE A 74 16.43 33.95 -50.38
N PHE A 75 16.58 34.95 -49.50
CA PHE A 75 16.11 34.85 -48.11
C PHE A 75 14.58 34.86 -47.99
N THR A 76 13.89 35.57 -48.88
CA THR A 76 12.43 35.62 -48.91
C THR A 76 11.83 34.29 -49.39
N VAL A 77 12.47 33.63 -50.36
CA VAL A 77 12.09 32.30 -50.84
C VAL A 77 12.31 31.22 -49.78
N ILE A 78 13.42 31.26 -49.04
CA ILE A 78 13.68 30.30 -47.96
C ILE A 78 12.71 30.49 -46.79
N ALA A 79 12.44 31.73 -46.39
CA ALA A 79 11.45 32.02 -45.34
C ALA A 79 10.02 31.60 -45.77
N ALA A 80 9.63 31.85 -47.01
CA ALA A 80 8.35 31.41 -47.56
C ALA A 80 8.25 29.88 -47.69
N ALA A 81 9.36 29.20 -48.01
CA ALA A 81 9.40 27.73 -48.05
C ALA A 81 9.32 27.11 -46.65
N ILE A 82 9.96 27.71 -45.64
CA ILE A 82 9.86 27.26 -44.23
C ILE A 82 8.46 27.51 -43.68
N VAL A 83 7.87 28.68 -43.91
CA VAL A 83 6.49 28.98 -43.52
C VAL A 83 5.52 28.07 -44.26
N GLY A 84 5.73 27.85 -45.57
CA GLY A 84 4.94 26.91 -46.37
C GLY A 84 5.04 25.46 -45.86
N ALA A 85 6.23 25.01 -45.46
CA ALA A 85 6.43 23.69 -44.88
C ALA A 85 5.76 23.55 -43.50
N VAL A 86 5.83 24.58 -42.64
CA VAL A 86 5.16 24.58 -41.33
C VAL A 86 3.65 24.59 -41.49
N VAL A 87 3.11 25.42 -42.40
CA VAL A 87 1.67 25.49 -42.71
C VAL A 87 1.17 24.17 -43.31
N LEU A 88 1.95 23.55 -44.20
CA LEU A 88 1.63 22.24 -44.78
C LEU A 88 1.69 21.13 -43.72
N SER A 89 2.65 21.15 -42.79
CA SER A 89 2.71 20.19 -41.68
C SER A 89 1.53 20.36 -40.70
N THR A 90 1.09 21.59 -40.41
CA THR A 90 -0.11 21.81 -39.60
C THR A 90 -1.40 21.43 -40.31
N LEU A 91 -1.51 21.68 -41.62
CA LEU A 91 -2.66 21.23 -42.43
C LEU A 91 -2.72 19.71 -42.56
N LEU A 92 -1.58 19.05 -42.75
CA LEU A 92 -1.49 17.58 -42.77
C LEU A 92 -1.84 16.98 -41.41
N ALA A 93 -1.43 17.61 -40.30
CA ALA A 93 -1.79 17.20 -38.95
C ALA A 93 -3.27 17.50 -38.59
N GLU A 94 -3.86 18.59 -39.10
CA GLU A 94 -5.30 18.87 -38.95
C GLU A 94 -6.16 17.89 -39.76
N THR A 95 -5.77 17.59 -41.01
CA THR A 95 -6.43 16.55 -41.80
C THR A 95 -6.27 15.16 -41.18
N ASP A 96 -5.17 14.91 -40.47
CA ASP A 96 -4.94 13.64 -39.75
C ASP A 96 -5.90 13.49 -38.57
N LEU A 97 -6.12 14.55 -37.76
CA LEU A 97 -7.03 14.47 -36.62
C LEU A 97 -8.49 14.35 -37.04
N GLU A 98 -8.95 15.13 -38.03
CA GLU A 98 -10.32 15.03 -38.54
C GLU A 98 -10.57 13.65 -39.17
N THR A 99 -9.63 13.16 -39.98
CA THR A 99 -9.72 11.83 -40.60
C THR A 99 -9.72 10.73 -39.56
N GLN A 100 -8.83 10.78 -38.55
CA GLN A 100 -8.82 9.82 -37.45
C GLN A 100 -10.04 9.95 -36.54
N PHE A 101 -10.67 11.12 -36.42
CA PHE A 101 -11.90 11.26 -35.65
C PHE A 101 -13.09 10.63 -36.37
N VAL A 102 -13.18 10.79 -37.70
CA VAL A 102 -14.21 10.19 -38.54
C VAL A 102 -13.96 8.68 -38.75
N GLN A 103 -12.69 8.27 -38.83
CA GLN A 103 -12.25 6.88 -38.96
C GLN A 103 -11.24 6.53 -37.84
N PRO A 104 -11.73 6.29 -36.61
CA PRO A 104 -10.86 6.00 -35.47
C PRO A 104 -9.93 4.82 -35.72
N PRO A 105 -8.62 4.97 -35.47
CA PRO A 105 -7.69 3.86 -35.61
C PRO A 105 -8.01 2.76 -34.59
N ALA A 106 -7.66 1.51 -34.90
CA ALA A 106 -7.97 0.37 -34.03
C ALA A 106 -7.43 0.51 -32.58
N SER A 107 -6.39 1.32 -32.37
CA SER A 107 -5.84 1.64 -31.06
C SER A 107 -6.79 2.40 -30.14
N THR A 108 -7.81 3.08 -30.67
CA THR A 108 -8.80 3.84 -29.88
C THR A 108 -10.06 3.03 -29.58
N ARG A 109 -10.17 1.80 -30.09
CA ARG A 109 -11.32 0.94 -29.83
C ARG A 109 -11.33 0.51 -28.35
N PRO A 110 -12.48 0.59 -27.66
CA PRO A 110 -12.57 0.14 -26.28
C PRO A 110 -12.47 -1.38 -26.20
N MET A 111 -12.05 -1.87 -25.04
CA MET A 111 -12.12 -3.29 -24.66
C MET A 111 -13.22 -3.50 -23.64
N THR A 112 -13.63 -4.75 -23.45
CA THR A 112 -14.59 -5.13 -22.41
C THR A 112 -13.97 -6.12 -21.43
N TYR A 113 -14.49 -6.15 -20.20
CA TYR A 113 -14.33 -7.32 -19.36
C TYR A 113 -15.23 -8.44 -19.89
N TRP A 114 -14.70 -9.66 -19.88
CA TRP A 114 -15.35 -10.83 -20.42
C TRP A 114 -15.30 -11.96 -19.39
N PHE A 115 -16.40 -12.09 -18.66
CA PHE A 115 -16.53 -13.02 -17.55
C PHE A 115 -16.91 -14.41 -18.05
N TRP A 116 -16.05 -15.37 -17.77
CA TRP A 116 -16.31 -16.80 -17.89
C TRP A 116 -16.92 -17.27 -16.58
N VAL A 117 -18.24 -17.39 -16.59
CA VAL A 117 -19.02 -17.54 -15.36
C VAL A 117 -19.12 -19.01 -14.95
N ASN A 118 -18.41 -19.33 -13.87
CA ASN A 118 -18.47 -20.59 -13.15
C ASN A 118 -18.30 -21.83 -14.05
N GLY A 119 -17.38 -21.79 -15.02
CA GLY A 119 -17.09 -22.91 -15.91
C GLY A 119 -18.16 -23.19 -16.99
N ASN A 120 -19.14 -22.30 -17.18
CA ASN A 120 -20.15 -22.40 -18.23
C ASN A 120 -19.64 -21.75 -19.52
N VAL A 121 -18.67 -22.37 -20.16
CA VAL A 121 -17.98 -21.84 -21.35
C VAL A 121 -17.91 -22.93 -22.42
N THR A 122 -18.19 -22.56 -23.67
CA THR A 122 -18.03 -23.45 -24.84
C THR A 122 -17.25 -22.74 -25.94
N LYS A 123 -16.59 -23.50 -26.82
CA LYS A 123 -15.86 -22.95 -27.97
C LYS A 123 -16.82 -22.22 -28.94
N GLU A 124 -18.05 -22.71 -29.10
CA GLU A 124 -19.08 -22.06 -29.90
C GLU A 124 -19.47 -20.69 -29.34
N GLY A 125 -19.65 -20.59 -28.01
CA GLY A 125 -19.94 -19.33 -27.33
C GLY A 125 -18.77 -18.34 -27.43
N ILE A 126 -17.54 -18.83 -27.25
CA ILE A 126 -16.31 -18.04 -27.40
C ILE A 126 -16.25 -17.38 -28.79
N ARG A 127 -16.49 -18.14 -29.86
CA ARG A 127 -16.46 -17.60 -31.22
C ARG A 127 -17.58 -16.58 -31.42
N ALA A 128 -18.80 -16.89 -31.01
CA ALA A 128 -19.94 -15.99 -31.16
C ALA A 128 -19.69 -14.64 -30.45
N ASP A 129 -19.16 -14.67 -29.22
CA ASP A 129 -18.81 -13.47 -28.45
C ASP A 129 -17.74 -12.64 -29.17
N LEU A 130 -16.66 -13.27 -29.65
CA LEU A 130 -15.57 -12.56 -30.35
C LEU A 130 -16.01 -12.01 -31.72
N GLU A 131 -16.83 -12.73 -32.47
CA GLU A 131 -17.42 -12.24 -33.71
C GLU A 131 -18.31 -11.01 -33.45
N ASP A 132 -19.06 -11.01 -32.34
CA ASP A 132 -19.87 -9.86 -31.95
C ASP A 132 -19.01 -8.66 -31.50
N MET A 133 -17.94 -8.90 -30.75
CA MET A 133 -16.96 -7.87 -30.39
C MET A 133 -16.34 -7.23 -31.65
N HIS A 134 -15.95 -8.05 -32.63
CA HIS A 134 -15.43 -7.55 -33.91
C HIS A 134 -16.47 -6.72 -34.66
N ARG A 135 -17.70 -7.24 -34.80
CA ARG A 135 -18.81 -6.59 -35.50
C ARG A 135 -19.20 -5.25 -34.90
N THR A 136 -19.16 -5.14 -33.56
CA THR A 136 -19.53 -3.91 -32.82
C THR A 136 -18.39 -2.91 -32.70
N GLY A 137 -17.18 -3.26 -33.14
CA GLY A 137 -16.02 -2.36 -33.14
C GLY A 137 -15.25 -2.32 -31.82
N LEU A 138 -15.39 -3.34 -30.97
CA LEU A 138 -14.52 -3.52 -29.80
C LEU A 138 -13.11 -3.96 -30.24
N ALA A 139 -12.11 -3.66 -29.40
CA ALA A 139 -10.74 -4.15 -29.57
C ALA A 139 -10.56 -5.60 -29.07
N GLY A 140 -11.55 -6.13 -28.33
CA GLY A 140 -11.56 -7.46 -27.75
C GLY A 140 -11.90 -7.44 -26.26
N GLY A 141 -11.50 -8.49 -25.53
CA GLY A 141 -11.94 -8.73 -24.15
C GLY A 141 -10.83 -9.17 -23.19
N ILE A 142 -11.00 -8.91 -21.90
CA ILE A 142 -10.14 -9.43 -20.83
C ILE A 142 -10.88 -10.57 -20.14
N ILE A 143 -10.31 -11.77 -20.13
CA ILE A 143 -10.93 -12.97 -19.56
C ILE A 143 -10.81 -12.96 -18.05
N PHE A 144 -11.95 -13.03 -17.37
CA PHE A 144 -12.08 -13.27 -15.92
C PHE A 144 -12.77 -14.62 -15.73
N ASP A 145 -12.07 -15.61 -15.17
CA ASP A 145 -12.70 -16.88 -14.80
C ASP A 145 -13.20 -16.78 -13.35
N GLY A 146 -14.50 -16.59 -13.17
CA GLY A 146 -15.08 -16.23 -11.88
C GLY A 146 -16.25 -17.11 -11.46
N SER A 147 -16.29 -17.51 -10.20
CA SER A 147 -17.42 -18.25 -9.61
C SER A 147 -18.51 -17.28 -9.15
N LEU A 148 -19.45 -16.98 -10.04
CA LEU A 148 -20.50 -15.97 -9.84
C LEU A 148 -21.88 -16.57 -10.11
N TYR A 149 -22.84 -16.36 -9.19
CA TYR A 149 -24.32 -16.48 -9.29
C TYR A 149 -25.00 -17.62 -10.08
N LEU A 150 -24.28 -18.46 -10.83
CA LEU A 150 -24.74 -19.62 -11.58
C LEU A 150 -24.21 -20.90 -10.94
N PRO A 151 -24.89 -22.04 -11.11
CA PRO A 151 -24.33 -23.34 -10.78
C PRO A 151 -23.02 -23.63 -11.56
N PRO A 152 -22.09 -24.44 -11.01
CA PRO A 152 -20.86 -24.80 -11.69
C PRO A 152 -21.13 -25.58 -12.99
N GLY A 153 -20.59 -25.09 -14.10
CA GLY A 153 -20.52 -25.81 -15.37
C GLY A 153 -19.46 -26.92 -15.35
N PRO A 154 -19.13 -27.56 -16.48
CA PRO A 154 -18.15 -28.64 -16.53
C PRO A 154 -16.69 -28.16 -16.60
N LEU A 155 -16.42 -26.97 -17.13
CA LEU A 155 -15.06 -26.48 -17.33
C LEU A 155 -14.41 -26.07 -16.00
N ARG A 156 -13.18 -26.51 -15.73
CA ARG A 156 -12.45 -26.24 -14.48
C ARG A 156 -11.16 -25.49 -14.76
N TYR A 157 -10.93 -24.38 -14.05
CA TYR A 157 -9.76 -23.53 -14.23
C TYR A 157 -8.45 -24.34 -14.19
N GLY A 158 -7.51 -24.01 -15.06
CA GLY A 158 -6.15 -24.59 -15.06
C GLY A 158 -6.05 -26.03 -15.56
N THR A 159 -7.17 -26.72 -15.82
CA THR A 159 -7.16 -28.01 -16.53
C THR A 159 -6.70 -27.84 -17.98
N ASP A 160 -6.25 -28.92 -18.62
CA ASP A 160 -5.90 -28.88 -20.04
C ASP A 160 -7.10 -28.46 -20.91
N GLU A 161 -8.30 -28.93 -20.59
CA GLU A 161 -9.52 -28.53 -21.29
C GLU A 161 -9.77 -27.01 -21.17
N TRP A 162 -9.60 -26.43 -19.98
CA TRP A 162 -9.71 -24.98 -19.81
C TRP A 162 -8.64 -24.23 -20.59
N HIS A 163 -7.40 -24.71 -20.56
CA HIS A 163 -6.33 -24.12 -21.37
C HIS A 163 -6.63 -24.19 -22.86
N GLU A 164 -7.21 -25.28 -23.37
CA GLU A 164 -7.66 -25.38 -24.76
C GLU A 164 -8.70 -24.31 -25.11
N HIS A 165 -9.65 -24.03 -24.21
CA HIS A 165 -10.64 -22.97 -24.43
C HIS A 165 -9.97 -21.59 -24.48
N VAL A 166 -9.02 -21.32 -23.58
CA VAL A 166 -8.25 -20.07 -23.60
C VAL A 166 -7.45 -19.94 -24.89
N GLN A 167 -6.79 -21.02 -25.35
CA GLN A 167 -6.07 -21.00 -26.62
C GLN A 167 -7.01 -20.79 -27.81
N TYR A 168 -8.19 -21.42 -27.80
CA TYR A 168 -9.20 -21.21 -28.84
C TYR A 168 -9.69 -19.75 -28.88
N ALA A 169 -9.87 -19.11 -27.72
CA ALA A 169 -10.20 -17.69 -27.64
C ALA A 169 -9.08 -16.80 -28.20
N ILE A 170 -7.81 -17.10 -27.86
CA ILE A 170 -6.64 -16.36 -28.36
C ILE A 170 -6.49 -16.50 -29.88
N SER A 171 -6.61 -17.71 -30.43
CA SER A 171 -6.50 -17.94 -31.87
C SER A 171 -7.65 -17.30 -32.64
N THR A 172 -8.88 -17.43 -32.14
CA THR A 172 -10.06 -16.81 -32.76
C THR A 172 -9.97 -15.28 -32.71
N ALA A 173 -9.48 -14.70 -31.62
CA ALA A 173 -9.21 -13.27 -31.55
C ALA A 173 -8.16 -12.84 -32.57
N ALA A 174 -7.09 -13.63 -32.75
CA ALA A 174 -6.07 -13.36 -33.77
C ALA A 174 -6.64 -13.35 -35.19
N GLU A 175 -7.51 -14.32 -35.53
CA GLU A 175 -8.20 -14.38 -36.83
C GLU A 175 -9.06 -13.14 -37.09
N LEU A 176 -9.73 -12.63 -36.06
CA LEU A 176 -10.62 -11.48 -36.12
C LEU A 176 -9.92 -10.12 -35.95
N GLY A 177 -8.59 -10.10 -35.76
CA GLY A 177 -7.84 -8.88 -35.48
C GLY A 177 -8.16 -8.24 -34.13
N LEU A 178 -8.61 -9.04 -33.16
CA LEU A 178 -8.90 -8.65 -31.78
C LEU A 178 -7.73 -8.98 -30.85
N ARG A 179 -7.78 -8.41 -29.64
CA ARG A 179 -6.83 -8.64 -28.55
C ARG A 179 -7.54 -9.19 -27.33
N VAL A 180 -6.91 -10.14 -26.67
CA VAL A 180 -7.35 -10.76 -25.42
C VAL A 180 -6.37 -10.45 -24.30
N GLY A 181 -6.90 -10.15 -23.12
CA GLY A 181 -6.15 -10.14 -21.87
C GLY A 181 -6.57 -11.29 -20.97
N VAL A 182 -5.72 -11.66 -20.01
CA VAL A 182 -6.06 -12.66 -18.97
C VAL A 182 -5.69 -12.13 -17.59
N MET A 183 -6.49 -12.50 -16.59
CA MET A 183 -6.16 -12.26 -15.20
C MET A 183 -4.90 -13.02 -14.77
N ILE A 184 -4.12 -12.41 -13.87
CA ILE A 184 -2.97 -13.08 -13.25
C ILE A 184 -3.37 -14.17 -12.24
N CYS A 185 -4.65 -14.29 -11.90
CA CYS A 185 -5.17 -15.31 -10.99
C CYS A 185 -6.59 -15.71 -11.41
N PRO A 186 -7.11 -16.85 -10.92
CA PRO A 186 -8.54 -17.16 -10.97
C PRO A 186 -9.34 -16.13 -10.15
N GLY A 187 -10.57 -15.81 -10.58
CA GLY A 187 -11.37 -14.72 -10.03
C GLY A 187 -10.98 -13.37 -10.62
N TRP A 188 -10.98 -12.32 -9.77
CA TRP A 188 -10.54 -10.98 -10.16
C TRP A 188 -9.51 -10.36 -9.22
N ALA A 189 -9.52 -10.70 -7.93
CA ALA A 189 -8.61 -10.08 -6.96
C ALA A 189 -8.08 -11.10 -5.96
N THR A 190 -6.83 -10.99 -5.58
CA THR A 190 -5.67 -10.69 -6.44
C THR A 190 -4.79 -11.96 -6.46
N ALA A 191 -3.47 -11.85 -6.67
CA ALA A 191 -2.50 -12.92 -6.94
C ALA A 191 -2.45 -14.16 -5.98
N GLY A 192 -3.55 -14.88 -5.86
CA GLY A 192 -3.73 -16.11 -5.10
C GLY A 192 -4.02 -17.30 -6.00
N GLY A 193 -3.79 -18.49 -5.46
CA GLY A 193 -4.05 -19.74 -6.13
C GLY A 193 -3.52 -20.94 -5.34
N PRO A 194 -3.98 -22.16 -5.64
CA PRO A 194 -3.66 -23.36 -4.86
C PRO A 194 -2.18 -23.77 -4.93
N TRP A 195 -1.41 -23.22 -5.88
CA TRP A 195 0.03 -23.45 -6.02
C TRP A 195 0.90 -22.59 -5.10
N ASN A 196 0.31 -21.62 -4.39
CA ASN A 196 1.04 -20.78 -3.44
C ASN A 196 1.09 -21.46 -2.08
N SER A 197 2.27 -21.53 -1.46
CA SER A 197 2.41 -22.06 -0.10
C SER A 197 2.17 -20.99 0.99
N LEU A 198 2.00 -21.40 2.24
CA LEU A 198 1.93 -20.48 3.38
C LEU A 198 3.22 -19.64 3.50
N ASP A 199 4.39 -20.22 3.21
CA ASP A 199 5.67 -19.50 3.15
C ASP A 199 5.70 -18.43 2.07
N GLN A 200 4.97 -18.63 0.97
CA GLN A 200 4.83 -17.65 -0.10
C GLN A 200 3.66 -16.69 0.12
N SER A 201 2.82 -16.87 1.15
CA SER A 201 1.63 -16.04 1.36
C SER A 201 1.89 -14.67 2.00
N MET A 202 0.94 -13.74 1.95
CA MET A 202 1.05 -12.45 2.64
C MET A 202 1.33 -12.61 4.14
N LYS A 203 2.20 -11.77 4.70
CA LYS A 203 2.62 -11.85 6.10
C LYS A 203 2.17 -10.67 6.97
N LEU A 204 1.80 -10.99 8.20
CA LEU A 204 1.40 -10.05 9.23
C LEU A 204 2.34 -10.18 10.43
N LEU A 205 2.89 -9.06 10.90
CA LEU A 205 3.63 -8.99 12.15
C LEU A 205 2.66 -9.20 13.32
N VAL A 206 3.05 -10.03 14.28
CA VAL A 206 2.28 -10.38 15.48
C VAL A 206 3.18 -10.41 16.70
N TRP A 207 2.61 -10.26 17.88
CA TRP A 207 3.37 -10.36 19.12
C TRP A 207 2.53 -10.92 20.27
N SER A 208 3.22 -11.24 21.35
CA SER A 208 2.66 -11.53 22.65
C SER A 208 3.50 -10.86 23.73
N GLU A 209 2.91 -10.68 24.90
CA GLU A 209 3.54 -9.95 26.00
C GLU A 209 3.69 -10.85 27.23
N GLN A 210 4.78 -10.67 27.97
CA GLN A 210 5.01 -11.30 29.27
C GLN A 210 5.66 -10.30 30.21
N GLU A 211 4.99 -9.93 31.30
CA GLU A 211 5.61 -9.14 32.36
C GLU A 211 6.63 -9.99 33.14
N VAL A 212 7.79 -9.40 33.42
CA VAL A 212 8.88 -10.00 34.20
C VAL A 212 9.41 -8.98 35.20
N GLY A 213 9.76 -9.46 36.40
CA GLY A 213 10.42 -8.65 37.42
C GLY A 213 11.91 -8.49 37.14
N GLU A 214 12.61 -7.82 38.06
CA GLU A 214 14.07 -7.75 38.06
C GLU A 214 14.72 -9.07 38.49
N GLY A 215 15.98 -9.29 38.07
CA GLY A 215 16.74 -10.48 38.41
C GLY A 215 16.54 -11.64 37.44
N GLU A 216 16.86 -12.86 37.89
CA GLU A 216 16.77 -14.06 37.06
C GLU A 216 15.31 -14.41 36.77
N TRP A 217 14.96 -14.47 35.49
CA TRP A 217 13.68 -14.98 35.02
C TRP A 217 13.90 -16.13 34.03
N SER A 218 13.12 -17.19 34.18
CA SER A 218 13.11 -18.34 33.29
C SER A 218 11.67 -18.81 33.08
N GLY A 219 11.24 -18.91 31.85
CA GLY A 219 9.89 -19.36 31.50
C GLY A 219 9.71 -19.49 30.00
N VAL A 220 8.55 -20.03 29.60
CA VAL A 220 8.15 -20.08 28.19
C VAL A 220 7.34 -18.83 27.89
N LEU A 221 7.82 -18.02 26.93
CA LEU A 221 7.04 -16.88 26.46
C LEU A 221 5.79 -17.38 25.72
N PRO A 222 4.63 -16.72 25.89
CA PRO A 222 3.46 -17.04 25.11
C PRO A 222 3.78 -17.02 23.60
N THR A 223 3.15 -17.90 22.84
CA THR A 223 3.25 -17.83 21.38
C THR A 223 2.25 -16.78 20.88
N PRO A 224 2.67 -15.84 20.02
CA PRO A 224 1.76 -14.86 19.43
C PRO A 224 0.57 -15.50 18.69
N PRO A 225 -0.58 -14.80 18.61
CA PRO A 225 -1.70 -15.22 17.78
C PRO A 225 -1.24 -15.46 16.33
N HIS A 226 -1.64 -16.60 15.75
CA HIS A 226 -1.23 -16.99 14.41
C HIS A 226 -2.37 -17.73 13.69
N ARG A 227 -2.30 -17.75 12.36
CA ARG A 227 -3.31 -18.33 11.45
C ARG A 227 -2.72 -19.54 10.74
N GLU A 228 -3.56 -20.51 10.42
CA GLU A 228 -3.16 -21.71 9.65
C GLU A 228 -1.99 -22.51 10.26
N GLY A 229 -1.79 -22.44 11.59
CA GLY A 229 -0.63 -23.05 12.25
C GLY A 229 0.73 -22.50 11.79
N TYR A 230 0.75 -21.34 11.13
CA TYR A 230 1.93 -20.75 10.53
C TYR A 230 2.47 -19.60 11.38
N TYR A 231 3.65 -19.80 11.99
CA TYR A 231 4.31 -18.79 12.82
C TYR A 231 5.83 -18.89 12.68
N ARG A 232 6.51 -17.73 12.64
CA ARG A 232 7.97 -17.64 12.72
C ARG A 232 8.38 -16.46 13.60
N ASP A 233 9.31 -16.70 14.52
CA ASP A 233 9.88 -15.66 15.37
C ASP A 233 10.66 -14.61 14.56
N VAL A 234 10.61 -13.36 15.03
CA VAL A 234 11.36 -12.22 14.51
C VAL A 234 12.35 -11.70 15.55
N ALA A 235 11.87 -11.41 16.76
CA ALA A 235 12.66 -10.86 17.84
C ALA A 235 11.97 -11.07 19.20
N ALA A 236 12.75 -11.12 20.27
CA ALA A 236 12.26 -10.93 21.63
C ALA A 236 12.87 -9.66 22.19
N LEU A 237 12.03 -8.70 22.57
CA LEU A 237 12.45 -7.37 23.01
C LEU A 237 11.88 -7.08 24.39
N ALA A 238 12.70 -6.62 25.32
CA ALA A 238 12.24 -6.18 26.62
C ALA A 238 12.14 -4.64 26.67
N VAL A 239 10.98 -4.15 27.13
CA VAL A 239 10.70 -2.74 27.38
C VAL A 239 10.28 -2.54 28.84
N PRO A 240 10.42 -1.34 29.43
CA PRO A 240 9.86 -1.07 30.75
C PRO A 240 8.38 -1.43 30.80
N ALA A 241 7.97 -2.14 31.86
CA ALA A 241 6.58 -2.55 32.01
C ALA A 241 5.65 -1.32 32.14
N ASP A 242 4.41 -1.49 31.68
CA ASP A 242 3.38 -0.48 31.80
C ASP A 242 3.14 -0.12 33.27
N GLN A 243 3.13 1.17 33.59
CA GLN A 243 2.86 1.66 34.94
C GLN A 243 1.36 1.87 35.10
N GLN A 244 0.62 0.77 35.15
CA GLN A 244 -0.82 0.79 35.41
C GLN A 244 -1.11 1.39 36.78
N ILE A 245 -2.10 2.27 36.81
CA ILE A 245 -2.55 2.98 38.00
C ILE A 245 -3.78 2.25 38.54
N ALA A 246 -3.72 1.84 39.81
CA ALA A 246 -4.87 1.27 40.49
C ALA A 246 -5.94 2.33 40.70
N ALA A 247 -7.18 2.02 40.33
CA ALA A 247 -8.30 2.94 40.42
C ALA A 247 -9.59 2.21 40.82
N GLU A 248 -10.43 2.88 41.62
CA GLU A 248 -11.80 2.43 41.88
C GLU A 248 -12.68 2.73 40.68
N THR A 249 -13.47 1.76 40.25
CA THR A 249 -14.19 1.85 38.98
C THR A 249 -15.69 1.98 39.19
N THR A 250 -16.30 3.02 38.62
CA THR A 250 -17.75 3.21 38.55
C THR A 250 -18.21 3.06 37.11
N ILE A 251 -19.19 2.20 36.85
CA ILE A 251 -19.70 1.93 35.49
C ILE A 251 -21.14 2.47 35.36
N ASP A 252 -21.41 3.22 34.30
CA ASP A 252 -22.75 3.69 33.95
C ASP A 252 -23.02 3.48 32.45
N ARG A 253 -23.93 2.55 32.12
CA ARG A 253 -24.41 2.22 30.76
C ARG A 253 -23.30 1.99 29.75
N SER A 254 -22.79 3.06 29.14
CA SER A 254 -21.75 3.06 28.11
C SER A 254 -20.52 3.86 28.52
N ALA A 255 -20.34 4.15 29.81
CA ALA A 255 -19.21 4.88 30.36
C ALA A 255 -18.61 4.18 31.58
N VAL A 256 -17.33 4.42 31.80
CA VAL A 256 -16.59 3.98 32.98
C VAL A 256 -15.81 5.15 33.54
N THR A 257 -15.86 5.34 34.86
CA THR A 257 -15.10 6.36 35.60
C THR A 257 -14.12 5.66 36.51
N LEU A 258 -12.83 5.97 36.35
CA LEU A 258 -11.72 5.46 37.15
C LEU A 258 -11.31 6.55 38.14
N HIS A 259 -11.53 6.31 39.44
CA HIS A 259 -11.19 7.22 40.53
C HIS A 259 -9.87 6.80 41.18
N VAL A 260 -8.97 7.75 41.39
CA VAL A 260 -7.67 7.54 42.02
C VAL A 260 -7.60 8.31 43.33
N THR A 261 -7.09 7.66 44.38
CA THR A 261 -7.08 8.21 45.74
C THR A 261 -6.20 9.46 45.85
N ASP A 262 -5.01 9.40 45.26
CA ASP A 262 -4.06 10.48 45.20
C ASP A 262 -3.97 11.00 43.76
N ALA A 263 -3.71 12.30 43.62
CA ALA A 263 -3.49 12.88 42.30
C ALA A 263 -2.30 12.19 41.63
N VAL A 264 -2.51 11.75 40.39
CA VAL A 264 -1.52 10.98 39.63
C VAL A 264 -1.47 11.47 38.20
N GLU A 265 -0.27 11.49 37.63
CA GLU A 265 -0.08 11.80 36.22
C GLU A 265 -0.54 10.61 35.36
N VAL A 266 -1.54 10.85 34.50
CA VAL A 266 -2.00 9.87 33.50
C VAL A 266 -1.48 10.27 32.13
N ARG A 267 -1.00 9.28 31.37
CA ARG A 267 -0.50 9.44 29.99
C ARG A 267 -1.23 8.58 28.97
N SER A 268 -1.92 7.53 29.41
CA SER A 268 -2.69 6.67 28.50
C SER A 268 -3.89 6.01 29.18
N VAL A 269 -4.92 5.74 28.36
CA VAL A 269 -6.06 4.87 28.69
C VAL A 269 -5.88 3.58 27.87
N ILE A 270 -5.95 2.42 28.52
CA ILE A 270 -5.83 1.13 27.86
C ILE A 270 -7.20 0.48 27.78
N LEU A 271 -7.69 0.28 26.56
CA LEU A 271 -8.92 -0.48 26.31
C LEU A 271 -8.57 -1.97 26.12
N PRO A 272 -9.40 -2.89 26.64
CA PRO A 272 -9.10 -4.31 26.58
C PRO A 272 -9.14 -4.84 25.14
N PRO A 273 -8.37 -5.91 24.82
CA PRO A 273 -8.44 -6.56 23.53
C PRO A 273 -9.81 -7.16 23.27
N ARG A 274 -10.38 -6.90 22.09
CA ARG A 274 -11.59 -7.59 21.62
C ARG A 274 -11.57 -7.75 20.09
N PRO A 275 -11.54 -8.97 19.55
CA PRO A 275 -11.57 -9.20 18.11
C PRO A 275 -12.84 -8.61 17.46
N GLY A 276 -12.67 -8.05 16.28
CA GLY A 276 -13.68 -7.37 15.47
C GLY A 276 -14.17 -6.03 16.01
N ALA A 277 -13.62 -5.54 17.13
CA ALA A 277 -14.13 -4.35 17.79
C ALA A 277 -13.70 -3.05 17.09
N THR A 278 -14.59 -2.07 17.14
CA THR A 278 -14.26 -0.66 16.94
C THR A 278 -14.76 0.09 18.17
N TYR A 279 -13.84 0.68 18.92
CA TYR A 279 -14.15 1.54 20.04
C TYR A 279 -14.22 2.98 19.55
N GLU A 280 -15.30 3.68 19.84
CA GLU A 280 -15.48 5.10 19.52
C GLU A 280 -16.07 5.79 20.74
N GLY A 281 -15.50 6.92 21.14
CA GLY A 281 -15.88 7.57 22.39
C GLY A 281 -15.09 8.82 22.72
N THR A 282 -15.18 9.24 23.98
CA THR A 282 -14.43 10.36 24.56
C THR A 282 -13.74 9.95 25.85
N VAL A 283 -12.58 10.54 26.11
CA VAL A 283 -11.88 10.51 27.40
C VAL A 283 -11.95 11.89 28.02
N GLU A 284 -12.49 11.98 29.22
CA GLU A 284 -12.63 13.20 30.03
C GLU A 284 -11.87 13.05 31.33
N PHE A 285 -11.47 14.17 31.92
CA PHE A 285 -10.56 14.18 33.05
C PHE A 285 -11.03 15.15 34.11
N SER A 286 -10.77 14.79 35.36
CA SER A 286 -11.13 15.58 36.53
C SER A 286 -9.94 15.71 37.47
N ALA A 287 -9.58 16.95 37.81
CA ALA A 287 -8.50 17.26 38.74
C ALA A 287 -8.94 17.15 40.22
N ASP A 288 -10.22 17.40 40.49
CA ASP A 288 -10.83 17.34 41.83
C ASP A 288 -11.56 16.01 42.11
N GLY A 289 -11.85 15.22 41.08
CA GLY A 289 -12.60 13.96 41.15
C GLY A 289 -14.11 14.14 40.96
N GLU A 290 -14.60 15.38 40.81
CA GLU A 290 -16.02 15.71 40.70
C GLU A 290 -16.35 16.39 39.36
N ALA A 291 -15.62 17.46 39.01
CA ALA A 291 -15.83 18.22 37.79
C ALA A 291 -14.99 17.65 36.63
N PHE A 292 -15.66 17.24 35.56
CA PHE A 292 -15.01 16.77 34.33
C PHE A 292 -14.87 17.91 33.32
N GLY A 293 -13.64 18.10 32.83
CA GLY A 293 -13.27 19.14 31.87
C GLY A 293 -13.07 18.59 30.46
N ASP A 294 -11.97 19.01 29.81
CA ASP A 294 -11.68 18.74 28.40
C ASP A 294 -11.86 17.26 28.00
N ALA A 295 -12.64 17.06 26.94
CA ALA A 295 -12.89 15.76 26.33
C ALA A 295 -12.01 15.56 25.10
N ARG A 296 -11.32 14.42 25.03
CA ARG A 296 -10.62 13.95 23.82
C ARG A 296 -11.42 12.84 23.17
N SER A 297 -11.80 13.00 21.92
CA SER A 297 -12.41 11.92 21.14
C SER A 297 -11.38 10.86 20.76
N PHE A 298 -11.81 9.61 20.63
CA PHE A 298 -11.00 8.54 20.09
C PHE A 298 -11.84 7.62 19.19
N ARG A 299 -11.21 7.01 18.20
CA ARG A 299 -11.80 5.95 17.39
C ARG A 299 -10.76 4.89 17.01
N GLU A 300 -10.79 3.78 17.73
CA GLU A 300 -9.79 2.72 17.60
C GLU A 300 -10.40 1.42 17.09
N SER A 301 -9.68 0.67 16.27
CA SER A 301 -10.12 -0.64 15.79
C SER A 301 -9.09 -1.70 16.12
N THR A 302 -9.57 -2.81 16.69
CA THR A 302 -8.75 -4.00 16.93
C THR A 302 -8.67 -4.89 15.70
N ARG A 303 -9.58 -4.75 14.72
CA ARG A 303 -9.83 -5.77 13.68
C ARG A 303 -9.81 -7.18 14.30
N ASP A 304 -9.30 -8.20 13.64
CA ASP A 304 -9.29 -9.57 14.17
C ASP A 304 -8.19 -9.81 15.24
N TRP A 305 -7.57 -8.75 15.77
CA TRP A 305 -6.42 -8.86 16.65
C TRP A 305 -6.80 -8.83 18.13
N LEU A 306 -6.13 -9.67 18.92
CA LEU A 306 -6.23 -9.74 20.38
C LEU A 306 -5.14 -8.86 21.01
N MET A 307 -5.24 -7.55 20.80
CA MET A 307 -4.28 -6.57 21.34
C MET A 307 -4.99 -5.51 22.17
N ALA A 308 -4.38 -5.13 23.28
CA ALA A 308 -4.81 -3.96 24.04
C ALA A 308 -4.74 -2.72 23.13
N VAL A 309 -5.67 -1.80 23.32
CA VAL A 309 -5.80 -0.60 22.50
C VAL A 309 -5.51 0.61 23.36
N PRO A 310 -4.27 1.14 23.31
CA PRO A 310 -3.92 2.37 23.98
C PRO A 310 -4.56 3.57 23.28
N VAL A 311 -5.13 4.45 24.08
CA VAL A 311 -5.50 5.82 23.71
C VAL A 311 -4.54 6.73 24.46
N ALA A 312 -3.59 7.31 23.74
CA ALA A 312 -2.66 8.28 24.30
C ALA A 312 -3.42 9.53 24.74
N VAL A 313 -3.02 10.14 25.85
CA VAL A 313 -3.62 11.37 26.37
C VAL A 313 -2.52 12.34 26.80
N PRO A 314 -2.74 13.67 26.73
CA PRO A 314 -1.76 14.63 27.25
C PRO A 314 -1.46 14.36 28.73
N ALA A 315 -0.19 14.44 29.11
CA ALA A 315 0.23 14.20 30.48
C ALA A 315 -0.46 15.20 31.41
N ARG A 316 -1.21 14.69 32.39
CA ARG A 316 -1.96 15.52 33.34
C ARG A 316 -2.16 14.81 34.65
N GLU A 317 -2.01 15.54 35.75
CA GLU A 317 -2.42 15.10 37.08
C GLU A 317 -3.94 15.09 37.22
N VAL A 318 -4.49 13.96 37.64
CA VAL A 318 -5.94 13.75 37.76
C VAL A 318 -6.30 13.01 39.04
N ARG A 319 -7.54 13.22 39.49
CA ARG A 319 -8.22 12.42 40.52
C ARG A 319 -9.29 11.49 39.95
N ALA A 320 -9.78 11.75 38.73
CA ALA A 320 -10.61 10.80 37.99
C ALA A 320 -10.45 10.92 36.48
N VAL A 321 -10.66 9.80 35.78
CA VAL A 321 -10.73 9.71 34.32
C VAL A 321 -12.06 9.06 33.94
N ARG A 322 -12.83 9.67 33.04
CA ARG A 322 -14.07 9.10 32.51
C ARG A 322 -13.90 8.74 31.05
N VAL A 323 -14.18 7.49 30.71
CA VAL A 323 -14.16 6.97 29.34
C VAL A 323 -15.59 6.67 28.94
N SER A 324 -16.11 7.43 27.97
CA SER A 324 -17.49 7.34 27.49
C SER A 324 -17.50 6.79 26.08
N PHE A 325 -18.19 5.68 25.85
CA PHE A 325 -18.32 5.06 24.53
C PHE A 325 -19.61 5.52 23.84
N LYS A 326 -19.53 5.77 22.53
CA LYS A 326 -20.66 6.16 21.67
C LYS A 326 -21.75 5.10 21.63
N SER A 327 -21.36 3.83 21.69
CA SER A 327 -22.25 2.68 21.86
C SER A 327 -21.78 1.81 23.02
N ASN A 328 -22.70 1.24 23.80
CA ASN A 328 -22.35 0.38 24.92
C ASN A 328 -21.47 -0.80 24.46
N PRO A 329 -20.20 -0.91 24.90
CA PRO A 329 -19.30 -1.96 24.46
C PRO A 329 -19.52 -3.28 25.21
N GLY A 330 -20.42 -3.31 26.20
CA GLY A 330 -20.65 -4.44 27.07
C GLY A 330 -19.83 -4.36 28.36
N ARG A 331 -20.33 -5.04 29.39
CA ARG A 331 -19.80 -4.95 30.76
C ARG A 331 -18.35 -5.43 30.87
N GLU A 332 -18.00 -6.51 30.16
CA GLU A 332 -16.64 -7.07 30.13
C GLU A 332 -15.61 -6.04 29.65
N VAL A 333 -15.94 -5.21 28.66
CA VAL A 333 -15.04 -4.15 28.19
C VAL A 333 -14.90 -3.07 29.26
N LEU A 334 -16.03 -2.60 29.81
CA LEU A 334 -16.04 -1.51 30.79
C LEU A 334 -15.27 -1.87 32.07
N GLU A 335 -15.36 -3.11 32.55
CA GLU A 335 -14.64 -3.60 33.73
C GLU A 335 -13.13 -3.75 33.51
N ASN A 336 -12.67 -3.78 32.25
CA ASN A 336 -11.28 -4.01 31.87
C ASN A 336 -10.59 -2.79 31.23
N VAL A 337 -11.21 -1.61 31.28
CA VAL A 337 -10.51 -0.34 30.98
C VAL A 337 -9.51 -0.05 32.09
N ARG A 338 -8.30 0.39 31.71
CA ARG A 338 -7.21 0.75 32.64
C ARG A 338 -6.65 2.12 32.29
N ILE A 339 -5.96 2.74 33.25
CA ILE A 339 -5.18 3.98 33.06
C ILE A 339 -3.71 3.72 33.42
N SER A 340 -2.80 4.39 32.74
CA SER A 340 -1.36 4.21 32.92
C SER A 340 -0.61 5.56 32.92
N SER A 341 0.45 5.63 33.72
CA SER A 341 1.42 6.74 33.68
C SER A 341 2.50 6.54 32.62
N SER A 342 2.53 5.39 31.92
CA SER A 342 3.44 5.18 30.79
C SER A 342 2.92 5.85 29.51
N PRO A 343 3.80 6.51 28.74
CA PRO A 343 3.45 7.00 27.41
C PRO A 343 3.20 5.83 26.45
N ARG A 344 2.17 5.97 25.61
CA ARG A 344 1.80 5.01 24.56
C ARG A 344 1.48 5.76 23.27
N LEU A 345 1.58 5.09 22.13
CA LEU A 345 1.12 5.59 20.84
C LEU A 345 -0.35 5.21 20.63
N SER A 346 -1.19 6.19 20.26
CA SER A 346 -2.54 5.90 19.77
C SER A 346 -2.49 5.22 18.40
N PHE A 347 -3.55 4.52 18.03
CA PHE A 347 -3.70 3.86 16.73
C PHE A 347 -2.64 2.81 16.39
N PRO A 348 -2.15 1.95 17.31
CA PRO A 348 -1.07 1.02 16.99
C PRO A 348 -1.41 0.10 15.81
N VAL A 349 -2.67 -0.34 15.68
CA VAL A 349 -3.13 -1.15 14.54
C VAL A 349 -3.03 -0.39 13.22
N ALA A 350 -3.35 0.91 13.21
CA ALA A 350 -3.27 1.74 12.02
C ALA A 350 -1.83 2.12 11.69
N GLN A 351 -1.03 2.45 12.70
CA GLN A 351 0.40 2.74 12.57
C GLN A 351 1.18 1.51 12.10
N ALA A 352 0.75 0.31 12.48
CA ALA A 352 1.25 -0.95 11.95
C ALA A 352 0.78 -1.27 10.53
N GLY A 353 0.02 -0.37 9.88
CA GLY A 353 -0.42 -0.51 8.48
C GLY A 353 -1.53 -1.56 8.28
N LEU A 354 -2.22 -1.97 9.36
CA LEU A 354 -3.26 -3.00 9.29
C LEU A 354 -4.64 -2.40 9.01
N VAL A 355 -4.87 -1.14 9.36
CA VAL A 355 -6.03 -0.33 8.96
C VAL A 355 -5.57 1.02 8.42
N PRO A 356 -6.36 1.72 7.61
CA PRO A 356 -6.10 3.11 7.29
C PRO A 356 -6.00 3.96 8.57
N LEU A 357 -5.04 4.88 8.61
CA LEU A 357 -4.98 5.92 9.63
C LEU A 357 -6.20 6.85 9.49
N PRO A 358 -6.85 7.27 10.57
CA PRO A 358 -7.91 8.29 10.51
C PRO A 358 -7.38 9.59 9.89
N GLU A 359 -8.10 10.14 8.89
CA GLU A 359 -7.66 11.34 8.14
C GLU A 359 -7.57 12.64 8.97
N ALA A 360 -8.10 12.66 10.19
CA ALA A 360 -8.42 13.90 10.91
C ALA A 360 -7.84 14.03 12.33
N GLU A 361 -7.03 13.10 12.79
CA GLU A 361 -6.40 13.22 14.11
C GLU A 361 -4.93 13.55 13.96
N THR A 362 -4.52 14.71 14.49
CA THR A 362 -3.14 14.84 14.92
C THR A 362 -2.92 13.70 15.89
N VAL A 363 -2.05 12.77 15.51
CA VAL A 363 -1.44 11.88 16.49
C VAL A 363 -0.62 12.82 17.35
N ASP A 364 -1.27 13.46 18.33
CA ASP A 364 -0.60 14.08 19.46
C ASP A 364 0.05 12.89 20.14
N GLY A 365 1.28 12.60 19.69
CA GLY A 365 2.13 11.62 20.31
C GLY A 365 2.30 11.99 21.79
N PRO A 366 2.75 11.06 22.63
CA PRO A 366 3.12 11.43 23.98
C PRO A 366 4.08 12.62 23.90
N GLU A 367 3.84 13.68 24.69
CA GLU A 367 4.77 14.80 24.89
C GLU A 367 5.99 14.30 25.68
N ASP A 368 6.68 13.29 25.14
CA ASP A 368 7.81 12.63 25.74
C ASP A 368 8.84 12.22 24.68
N GLU A 369 9.73 13.16 24.37
CA GLU A 369 10.84 12.96 23.44
C GLU A 369 11.92 11.99 23.96
N ARG A 370 11.80 11.48 25.20
CA ARG A 370 12.84 10.65 25.84
C ARG A 370 12.95 9.24 25.23
N GLY A 371 11.94 8.79 24.48
CA GLY A 371 11.85 7.42 23.97
C GLY A 371 11.67 6.38 25.08
N ILE A 372 11.61 5.11 24.71
CA ILE A 372 11.59 3.99 25.67
C ILE A 372 12.89 3.20 25.59
N ALA A 373 13.35 2.67 26.72
CA ALA A 373 14.47 1.74 26.73
C ALA A 373 14.02 0.43 26.06
N VAL A 374 14.73 -0.02 25.03
CA VAL A 374 14.48 -1.29 24.36
C VAL A 374 15.73 -2.15 24.51
N MET A 375 15.57 -3.37 25.03
CA MET A 375 16.65 -4.35 25.15
C MET A 375 16.36 -5.54 24.24
N ASP A 376 17.27 -5.82 23.32
CA ASP A 376 17.19 -7.03 22.50
C ASP A 376 17.59 -8.26 23.34
N VAL A 377 16.63 -9.16 23.53
CA VAL A 377 16.80 -10.44 24.22
C VAL A 377 16.61 -11.63 23.29
N THR A 378 16.60 -11.40 21.97
CA THR A 378 16.37 -12.42 20.94
C THR A 378 17.35 -13.59 21.05
N ASP A 379 18.64 -13.32 21.27
CA ASP A 379 19.67 -14.37 21.38
C ASP A 379 19.48 -15.30 22.60
N ARG A 380 18.58 -14.93 23.52
CA ARG A 380 18.24 -15.71 24.72
C ARG A 380 16.97 -16.55 24.53
N LEU A 381 16.18 -16.28 23.49
CA LEU A 381 14.97 -17.04 23.16
C LEU A 381 15.35 -18.37 22.49
N GLN A 382 14.91 -19.47 23.08
CA GLN A 382 15.12 -20.81 22.55
C GLN A 382 14.02 -21.21 21.55
N PRO A 383 14.27 -22.20 20.67
CA PRO A 383 13.28 -22.67 19.70
C PRO A 383 11.96 -23.19 20.30
N ASP A 384 11.97 -23.65 21.55
CA ASP A 384 10.77 -24.09 22.28
C ASP A 384 9.97 -22.92 22.90
N GLY A 385 10.43 -21.67 22.70
CA GLY A 385 9.86 -20.46 23.28
C GLY A 385 10.34 -20.16 24.69
N SER A 386 11.22 -20.98 25.28
CA SER A 386 11.81 -20.69 26.58
C SER A 386 12.81 -19.53 26.48
N LEU A 387 12.79 -18.65 27.48
CA LEU A 387 13.71 -17.53 27.60
C LEU A 387 14.31 -17.57 29.02
N GLN A 388 15.64 -17.48 29.08
CA GLN A 388 16.39 -17.27 30.31
C GLN A 388 17.04 -15.90 30.25
N TRP A 389 16.65 -15.01 31.15
CA TRP A 389 17.12 -13.64 31.15
C TRP A 389 17.27 -13.09 32.56
N LYS A 390 18.43 -12.50 32.83
CA LYS A 390 18.67 -11.70 34.02
C LYS A 390 18.28 -10.26 33.74
N ALA A 391 17.05 -9.90 34.11
CA ALA A 391 16.52 -8.57 33.94
C ALA A 391 17.26 -7.56 34.86
N PRO A 392 17.61 -6.36 34.37
CA PRO A 392 18.13 -5.29 35.22
C PRO A 392 17.01 -4.78 36.16
N PRO A 393 17.36 -3.97 37.18
CA PRO A 393 16.40 -3.44 38.15
C PRO A 393 15.17 -2.79 37.50
N GLY A 394 14.00 -2.98 38.11
CA GLY A 394 12.71 -2.54 37.60
C GLY A 394 11.84 -3.68 37.04
N ARG A 395 10.65 -3.30 36.53
CA ARG A 395 9.72 -4.23 35.88
C ARG A 395 9.81 -4.08 34.36
N TRP A 396 9.73 -5.19 33.66
CA TRP A 396 9.87 -5.26 32.21
C TRP A 396 8.71 -6.02 31.58
N THR A 397 8.34 -5.65 30.37
CA THR A 397 7.49 -6.44 29.49
C THR A 397 8.35 -6.99 28.38
N VAL A 398 8.41 -8.32 28.27
CA VAL A 398 9.04 -8.99 27.13
C VAL A 398 8.00 -9.17 26.03
N LEU A 399 8.27 -8.54 24.89
CA LEU A 399 7.50 -8.62 23.65
C LEU A 399 8.15 -9.69 22.75
N ARG A 400 7.47 -10.80 22.53
CA ARG A 400 7.87 -11.82 21.55
C ARG A 400 7.21 -11.49 20.22
N PHE A 401 7.98 -10.91 19.30
CA PHE A 401 7.54 -10.62 17.94
C PHE A 401 7.77 -11.81 17.02
N GLY A 402 6.79 -12.06 16.16
CA GLY A 402 6.90 -12.98 15.05
C GLY A 402 6.03 -12.53 13.88
N PHE A 403 5.86 -13.40 12.89
CA PHE A 403 4.91 -13.18 11.82
C PHE A 403 4.11 -14.45 11.48
N THR A 404 2.89 -14.22 10.99
CA THR A 404 1.95 -15.24 10.52
C THR A 404 1.52 -14.94 9.07
N THR A 405 0.82 -15.87 8.42
CA THR A 405 0.07 -15.57 7.19
C THR A 405 -1.12 -14.64 7.46
N SER A 406 -1.53 -13.84 6.46
CA SER A 406 -2.82 -13.16 6.49
C SER A 406 -4.01 -14.10 6.26
N ALA A 407 -3.76 -15.31 5.74
CA ALA A 407 -4.78 -16.26 5.29
C ALA A 407 -5.73 -15.69 4.21
N ALA A 408 -5.36 -14.60 3.54
CA ALA A 408 -6.12 -14.09 2.40
C ALA A 408 -6.01 -15.04 1.20
N THR A 409 -7.07 -15.15 0.42
CA THR A 409 -7.15 -15.97 -0.79
C THR A 409 -7.66 -15.13 -1.95
N ASN A 410 -7.41 -15.58 -3.18
CA ASN A 410 -8.04 -14.97 -4.36
C ASN A 410 -9.56 -15.21 -4.37
N HIS A 411 -10.30 -14.30 -5.00
CA HIS A 411 -11.75 -14.40 -5.16
C HIS A 411 -12.27 -13.62 -6.37
N PRO A 412 -13.52 -13.86 -6.77
CA PRO A 412 -14.30 -15.07 -6.53
C PRO A 412 -13.82 -16.16 -7.49
N ALA A 413 -13.18 -17.18 -6.94
CA ALA A 413 -12.68 -18.34 -7.69
C ALA A 413 -13.45 -19.59 -7.28
N ALA A 414 -13.42 -20.61 -8.14
CA ALA A 414 -13.89 -21.93 -7.76
C ALA A 414 -13.03 -22.48 -6.62
N GLU A 415 -13.58 -23.39 -5.80
CA GLU A 415 -12.90 -23.93 -4.62
C GLU A 415 -11.53 -24.56 -4.98
N ASP A 416 -11.48 -25.29 -6.09
CA ASP A 416 -10.27 -25.94 -6.61
C ASP A 416 -9.25 -24.98 -7.24
N ALA A 417 -9.67 -23.75 -7.53
CA ALA A 417 -8.83 -22.66 -8.04
C ALA A 417 -8.53 -21.59 -6.98
N THR A 418 -9.04 -21.76 -5.76
CA THR A 418 -8.82 -20.84 -4.65
C THR A 418 -7.56 -21.23 -3.89
N GLY A 419 -6.72 -20.26 -3.54
CA GLY A 419 -5.61 -20.48 -2.63
C GLY A 419 -4.96 -19.19 -2.18
N TRP A 420 -3.86 -19.33 -1.43
CA TRP A 420 -3.28 -18.23 -0.68
C TRP A 420 -2.78 -17.09 -1.56
N GLU A 421 -3.10 -15.87 -1.16
CA GLU A 421 -2.53 -14.66 -1.72
C GLU A 421 -1.03 -14.58 -1.45
N ILE A 422 -0.23 -14.31 -2.48
CA ILE A 422 1.23 -14.22 -2.33
C ILE A 422 1.70 -13.03 -1.49
N ASP A 423 2.85 -13.17 -0.85
CA ASP A 423 3.64 -12.10 -0.25
C ASP A 423 3.97 -11.06 -1.33
N LYS A 424 3.32 -9.90 -1.26
CA LYS A 424 3.47 -8.83 -2.24
C LYS A 424 4.82 -8.11 -2.11
N PHE A 425 5.56 -8.35 -1.03
CA PHE A 425 6.90 -7.80 -0.81
C PHE A 425 8.03 -8.76 -1.21
N ASP A 426 7.71 -10.02 -1.56
CA ASP A 426 8.68 -11.00 -2.00
C ASP A 426 8.61 -11.24 -3.52
N ALA A 427 9.62 -10.75 -4.24
CA ALA A 427 9.74 -10.94 -5.68
C ALA A 427 9.72 -12.42 -6.11
N ALA A 428 10.27 -13.33 -5.30
CA ALA A 428 10.27 -14.76 -5.62
C ALA A 428 8.87 -15.38 -5.49
N ALA A 429 8.04 -14.87 -4.57
CA ALA A 429 6.64 -15.28 -4.49
C ALA A 429 5.83 -14.78 -5.69
N VAL A 430 6.09 -13.54 -6.13
CA VAL A 430 5.51 -12.96 -7.35
C VAL A 430 5.88 -13.76 -8.58
N GLU A 431 7.17 -14.06 -8.76
CA GLU A 431 7.67 -14.84 -9.90
C GLU A 431 7.05 -16.24 -9.94
N HIS A 432 7.10 -16.98 -8.82
CA HIS A 432 6.47 -18.29 -8.71
C HIS A 432 4.98 -18.25 -9.06
N HIS A 433 4.26 -17.23 -8.59
CA HIS A 433 2.83 -17.12 -8.89
C HIS A 433 2.56 -16.87 -10.37
N LEU A 434 3.31 -15.96 -11.02
CA LEU A 434 3.14 -15.67 -12.44
C LEU A 434 3.54 -16.86 -13.33
N GLU A 435 4.59 -17.59 -12.96
CA GLU A 435 5.01 -18.81 -13.64
C GLU A 435 3.94 -19.91 -13.61
N ARG A 436 3.20 -20.02 -12.49
CA ARG A 436 2.17 -21.06 -12.31
C ARG A 436 0.80 -20.65 -12.85
N SER A 437 0.46 -19.37 -12.80
CA SER A 437 -0.83 -18.84 -13.28
C SER A 437 -0.85 -18.63 -14.78
N VAL A 438 -0.12 -17.62 -15.26
CA VAL A 438 -0.16 -17.14 -16.65
C VAL A 438 0.94 -17.77 -17.50
N GLY A 439 2.01 -18.29 -16.88
CA GLY A 439 3.10 -18.99 -17.58
C GLY A 439 2.60 -20.08 -18.55
N PRO A 440 1.71 -21.00 -18.14
CA PRO A 440 1.18 -22.04 -19.02
C PRO A 440 0.27 -21.48 -20.12
N ILE A 441 -0.38 -20.33 -19.91
CA ILE A 441 -1.21 -19.66 -20.92
C ILE A 441 -0.32 -19.02 -21.99
N ILE A 442 0.71 -18.28 -21.56
CA ILE A 442 1.67 -17.60 -22.44
C ILE A 442 2.45 -18.62 -23.26
N THR A 443 2.91 -19.70 -22.63
CA THR A 443 3.66 -20.77 -23.31
C THR A 443 2.83 -21.41 -24.42
N ARG A 444 1.57 -21.75 -24.13
CA ARG A 444 0.65 -22.35 -25.11
C ARG A 444 0.23 -21.36 -26.21
N ALA A 445 0.18 -20.06 -25.93
CA ALA A 445 -0.14 -19.02 -26.92
C ALA A 445 0.92 -18.89 -28.02
N GLY A 446 2.17 -19.29 -27.76
CA GLY A 446 3.24 -19.31 -28.74
C GLY A 446 3.38 -17.99 -29.51
N GLY A 447 3.25 -18.03 -30.84
CA GLY A 447 3.38 -16.86 -31.70
C GLY A 447 2.32 -15.75 -31.52
N HIS A 448 1.27 -16.03 -30.74
CA HIS A 448 0.23 -15.08 -30.38
C HIS A 448 0.53 -14.27 -29.10
N ALA A 449 1.52 -14.69 -28.30
CA ALA A 449 1.95 -13.94 -27.12
C ALA A 449 2.51 -12.57 -27.51
N GLY A 450 2.06 -11.50 -26.83
CA GLY A 450 2.38 -10.12 -27.17
C GLY A 450 1.66 -9.58 -28.41
N LYS A 451 0.73 -10.36 -29.00
CA LYS A 451 -0.07 -9.98 -30.17
C LYS A 451 -1.56 -10.11 -29.87
N ALA A 452 -2.11 -11.31 -30.05
CA ALA A 452 -3.51 -11.59 -29.75
C ALA A 452 -3.70 -11.80 -28.25
N LEU A 453 -2.78 -12.49 -27.57
CA LEU A 453 -2.65 -12.40 -26.11
C LEU A 453 -1.81 -11.16 -25.79
N ALA A 454 -2.46 -10.03 -25.58
CA ALA A 454 -1.81 -8.72 -25.52
C ALA A 454 -1.55 -8.24 -24.09
N TYR A 455 -2.35 -8.69 -23.12
CA TYR A 455 -2.35 -8.13 -21.78
C TYR A 455 -2.38 -9.20 -20.69
N LEU A 456 -1.62 -8.94 -19.63
CA LEU A 456 -1.84 -9.55 -18.32
C LEU A 456 -2.55 -8.50 -17.45
N TRP A 457 -3.59 -8.89 -16.75
CA TRP A 457 -4.41 -7.99 -15.96
C TRP A 457 -4.32 -8.33 -14.47
N ALA A 458 -4.08 -7.30 -13.67
CA ALA A 458 -4.21 -7.33 -12.22
C ALA A 458 -5.26 -6.29 -11.85
N ASP A 459 -6.36 -6.74 -11.24
CA ASP A 459 -7.47 -5.85 -10.89
C ASP A 459 -7.22 -5.12 -9.55
N THR A 460 -8.25 -4.46 -9.04
CA THR A 460 -8.22 -3.82 -7.72
C THR A 460 -7.79 -4.76 -6.61
N TRP A 461 -7.09 -4.20 -5.63
CA TRP A 461 -6.53 -4.96 -4.52
C TRP A 461 -7.59 -5.23 -3.45
N GLU A 462 -7.86 -6.50 -3.18
CA GLU A 462 -8.89 -6.95 -2.22
C GLU A 462 -8.38 -8.02 -1.23
N ALA A 463 -7.05 -8.21 -1.14
CA ALA A 463 -6.43 -9.23 -0.29
C ALA A 463 -6.25 -8.81 1.18
N GLY A 464 -6.71 -7.62 1.56
CA GLY A 464 -6.51 -7.07 2.90
C GLY A 464 -5.05 -6.70 3.19
N PRO A 465 -4.72 -6.21 4.41
CA PRO A 465 -3.42 -5.64 4.71
C PRO A 465 -2.26 -6.65 4.68
N GLN A 466 -1.06 -6.13 4.41
CA GLN A 466 0.21 -6.80 4.65
C GLN A 466 1.18 -5.78 5.24
N ASN A 467 1.79 -6.08 6.39
CA ASN A 467 2.76 -5.19 7.03
C ASN A 467 4.12 -5.85 7.28
N TRP A 468 4.29 -7.11 6.89
CA TRP A 468 5.54 -7.84 7.07
C TRP A 468 5.91 -8.70 5.86
N THR A 469 7.18 -9.09 5.81
CA THR A 469 7.74 -10.17 4.99
C THR A 469 8.99 -10.69 5.70
N ALA A 470 9.41 -11.92 5.47
CA ALA A 470 10.65 -12.46 6.07
C ALA A 470 11.88 -11.61 5.75
N LYS A 471 11.86 -10.88 4.63
CA LYS A 471 12.94 -9.98 4.19
C LYS A 471 12.85 -8.56 4.79
N MET A 472 11.85 -8.28 5.64
CA MET A 472 11.53 -6.92 6.09
C MET A 472 12.71 -6.22 6.80
N PRO A 473 13.44 -6.85 7.75
CA PRO A 473 14.57 -6.19 8.41
C PRO A 473 15.65 -5.74 7.43
N LYS A 474 15.96 -6.58 6.43
CA LYS A 474 16.92 -6.26 5.37
C LYS A 474 16.41 -5.11 4.50
N LEU A 475 15.20 -5.25 3.95
CA LEU A 475 14.59 -4.26 3.05
C LEU A 475 14.43 -2.89 3.72
N PHE A 476 14.04 -2.88 5.00
CA PHE A 476 13.89 -1.66 5.78
C PHE A 476 15.24 -0.98 5.99
N ARG A 477 16.27 -1.71 6.43
CA ARG A 477 17.62 -1.16 6.62
C ARG A 477 18.19 -0.57 5.34
N GLU A 478 18.04 -1.26 4.21
CA GLU A 478 18.49 -0.76 2.91
C GLU A 478 17.81 0.55 2.50
N ARG A 479 16.54 0.74 2.86
CA ARG A 479 15.75 1.92 2.47
C ARG A 479 15.77 3.07 3.48
N ARG A 480 16.01 2.76 4.76
CA ARG A 480 15.88 3.72 5.88
C ARG A 480 17.18 3.96 6.64
N GLY A 481 18.18 3.09 6.47
CA GLY A 481 19.52 3.27 7.04
C GLY A 481 19.69 2.77 8.49
N TYR A 482 18.68 2.15 9.09
CA TYR A 482 18.72 1.61 10.46
C TYR A 482 17.91 0.31 10.60
N ASP A 483 18.08 -0.43 11.71
CA ASP A 483 17.36 -1.68 11.97
C ASP A 483 15.93 -1.41 12.45
N ILE A 484 14.93 -2.03 11.80
CA ILE A 484 13.54 -1.94 12.22
C ILE A 484 13.28 -2.62 13.58
N ARG A 485 14.11 -3.60 13.96
CA ARG A 485 13.89 -4.41 15.17
C ARG A 485 13.84 -3.56 16.43
N GLU A 486 14.68 -2.53 16.51
CA GLU A 486 14.73 -1.59 17.64
C GLU A 486 13.41 -0.82 17.84
N PHE A 487 12.59 -0.72 16.78
CA PHE A 487 11.35 0.07 16.75
C PHE A 487 10.09 -0.80 16.67
N LEU A 488 10.20 -2.13 16.70
CA LEU A 488 9.02 -3.01 16.72
C LEU A 488 8.06 -2.73 17.89
N PRO A 489 8.51 -2.35 19.11
CA PRO A 489 7.60 -1.98 20.18
C PRO A 489 6.67 -0.83 19.81
N CYS A 490 7.07 0.10 18.93
CA CYS A 490 6.19 1.17 18.46
C CYS A 490 4.99 0.63 17.67
N LEU A 491 5.13 -0.51 17.00
CA LEU A 491 4.03 -1.17 16.29
C LEU A 491 3.06 -1.88 17.25
N ALA A 492 3.47 -2.06 18.51
CA ALA A 492 2.65 -2.62 19.58
C ALA A 492 1.94 -1.56 20.45
N GLY A 493 2.22 -0.27 20.23
CA GLY A 493 1.59 0.85 20.93
C GLY A 493 2.43 1.39 22.08
#